data_AF-A0A954GS17-F1
#
_entry.id   AF-A0A954GS17-F1
#
_cell.length_a   1.000
_cell.length_b   1.000
_cell.length_c   1.000
_cell.angle_alpha   90.00
_cell.angle_beta   90.00
_cell.angle_gamma   90.00
#
_symmetry.space_group_name_H-M   'P 1'
#
loop_
_entity.id
_entity.type
_entity.pdbx_description
1 polymer ?
#
loop_
_entity_poly.entity_id
_entity_poly.type
_entity_poly.pdbx_seq_one_letter_code
_entity_poly.pdbx_strand_id
1 'polypeptide(L)'
;MKNTSAKLLLASVVLLLNAVGRADVSPSEADTAVWFSEEVDAGKLFLNGQPIQSPVLIEATAAGVFANGVTIPYAAEPTRDDLEEFGEYGDEDEYSGRNRGSRRGNANRSQRELDPSFQATQYARRIRNLLDQSLVVVVFENEPIKPIYTISEQFTLYETLLAEVPTEQQREMFLLLAPKSEYQVTWETWLGEYTPTTVERQEMQAFLDETLASEAAQTRQAQATQRLEMFAYPLTALGMIISVFGFGHLLQWVAKGFADQETAETDT
;
A
#
# COMPACT_ATOMS: atom_id res chain seq x y z
N MET A 1 51.15 31.51 -29.27
CA MET A 1 51.17 30.86 -27.94
C MET A 1 49.72 30.53 -27.61
N LYS A 2 49.14 29.44 -28.16
CA LYS A 2 49.22 28.04 -27.72
C LYS A 2 48.95 27.86 -26.22
N ASN A 3 47.71 27.51 -25.86
CA ASN A 3 47.37 26.25 -25.19
C ASN A 3 45.84 26.08 -25.08
N THR A 4 45.25 25.62 -26.18
CA THR A 4 43.97 24.90 -26.23
C THR A 4 44.30 23.42 -26.35
N SER A 5 43.95 22.60 -25.35
CA SER A 5 43.74 21.13 -25.40
C SER A 5 44.02 20.52 -24.04
N ALA A 6 42.96 20.10 -23.34
CA ALA A 6 42.94 18.93 -22.44
C ALA A 6 41.64 18.92 -21.60
N LYS A 7 40.47 18.81 -22.25
CA LYS A 7 39.20 18.47 -21.60
C LYS A 7 38.33 17.65 -22.55
N LEU A 8 38.83 16.48 -22.91
CA LEU A 8 38.08 15.44 -23.60
C LEU A 8 38.85 14.15 -23.38
N LEU A 9 38.18 13.14 -22.79
CA LEU A 9 38.62 11.79 -22.39
C LEU A 9 38.49 11.55 -20.88
N LEU A 10 37.25 11.52 -20.39
CA LEU A 10 36.90 10.87 -19.12
C LEU A 10 35.39 10.53 -19.08
N ALA A 11 34.85 10.04 -20.20
CA ALA A 11 33.45 9.64 -20.32
C ALA A 11 33.28 8.26 -20.97
N SER A 12 34.26 7.35 -20.82
CA SER A 12 34.22 6.06 -21.54
C SER A 12 34.76 4.85 -20.76
N VAL A 13 34.82 4.89 -19.42
CA VAL A 13 35.41 3.77 -18.63
C VAL A 13 34.48 3.18 -17.55
N VAL A 14 33.23 3.66 -17.41
CA VAL A 14 32.31 3.12 -16.37
C VAL A 14 31.26 2.12 -16.93
N LEU A 15 31.33 1.77 -18.22
CA LEU A 15 30.38 0.84 -18.86
C LEU A 15 30.94 -0.58 -19.10
N LEU A 16 31.89 -1.03 -18.29
CA LEU A 16 32.62 -2.30 -18.53
C LEU A 16 32.89 -3.15 -17.27
N LEU A 17 32.05 -3.06 -16.23
CA LEU A 17 32.26 -3.83 -14.99
C LEU A 17 31.03 -4.53 -14.39
N ASN A 18 29.97 -4.76 -15.17
CA ASN A 18 28.90 -5.72 -14.83
C ASN A 18 28.87 -6.94 -15.76
N ALA A 19 30.04 -7.38 -16.23
CA ALA A 19 30.21 -8.58 -17.05
C ALA A 19 31.08 -9.63 -16.35
N VAL A 20 30.94 -9.78 -15.04
CA VAL A 20 31.61 -10.84 -14.26
C VAL A 20 30.58 -11.92 -13.97
N GLY A 21 30.63 -13.00 -14.75
CA GLY A 21 30.13 -14.30 -14.30
C GLY A 21 28.71 -14.73 -14.71
N ARG A 22 28.21 -14.35 -15.89
CA ARG A 22 27.18 -15.19 -16.53
C ARG A 22 27.90 -16.31 -17.26
N ALA A 23 27.92 -17.49 -16.66
CA ALA A 23 28.22 -18.71 -17.40
C ALA A 23 27.18 -18.80 -18.53
N ASP A 24 27.65 -18.71 -19.78
CA ASP A 24 26.90 -19.05 -20.98
C ASP A 24 26.56 -20.54 -20.94
N VAL A 25 25.58 -20.89 -20.12
CA VAL A 25 24.78 -22.09 -20.33
C VAL A 25 23.88 -21.71 -21.50
N SER A 26 24.30 -22.03 -22.73
CA SER A 26 23.39 -22.03 -23.87
C SER A 26 22.19 -22.90 -23.49
N PRO A 27 21.01 -22.32 -23.22
CA PRO A 27 19.84 -23.12 -22.98
C PRO A 27 19.53 -23.78 -24.32
N SER A 28 19.50 -25.12 -24.33
CA SER A 28 18.91 -25.89 -25.40
C SER A 28 17.57 -25.25 -25.78
N GLU A 29 17.45 -24.74 -27.00
CA GLU A 29 16.29 -23.98 -27.55
C GLU A 29 14.93 -24.71 -27.41
N ALA A 30 14.93 -25.97 -26.99
CA ALA A 30 13.73 -26.79 -26.86
C ALA A 30 12.94 -26.61 -25.55
N ASP A 31 13.44 -25.87 -24.54
CA ASP A 31 12.81 -25.82 -23.19
C ASP A 31 12.47 -24.40 -22.69
N THR A 32 12.39 -23.42 -23.60
CA THR A 32 12.03 -22.01 -23.31
C THR A 32 10.56 -21.69 -23.61
N ALA A 33 9.66 -22.66 -23.42
CA ALA A 33 8.23 -22.40 -23.55
C ALA A 33 7.80 -21.34 -22.50
N VAL A 34 7.52 -20.13 -22.98
CA VAL A 34 6.98 -19.05 -22.15
C VAL A 34 5.49 -19.32 -21.97
N TRP A 35 5.08 -19.58 -20.74
CA TRP A 35 3.69 -19.90 -20.38
C TRP A 35 2.89 -18.65 -20.03
N PHE A 36 3.57 -17.60 -19.57
CA PHE A 36 3.01 -16.31 -19.22
C PHE A 36 4.05 -15.22 -19.48
N SER A 37 3.63 -14.11 -20.07
CA SER A 37 4.48 -12.92 -20.29
C SER A 37 3.57 -11.70 -20.35
N GLU A 38 3.70 -10.82 -19.38
CA GLU A 38 2.96 -9.55 -19.31
C GLU A 38 3.86 -8.44 -18.79
N GLU A 39 3.70 -7.25 -19.36
CA GLU A 39 4.40 -6.02 -18.96
C GLU A 39 3.50 -5.19 -18.03
N VAL A 40 4.07 -4.70 -16.94
CA VAL A 40 3.37 -3.88 -15.93
C VAL A 40 4.13 -2.59 -15.71
N ASP A 41 3.45 -1.46 -15.95
CA ASP A 41 4.02 -0.12 -15.75
C ASP A 41 3.88 0.38 -14.29
N ALA A 42 2.94 -0.20 -13.54
CA ALA A 42 2.55 0.25 -12.20
C ALA A 42 3.27 -0.50 -11.07
N GLY A 43 3.25 0.10 -9.87
CA GLY A 43 3.83 -0.47 -8.65
C GLY A 43 5.35 -0.43 -8.61
N LYS A 44 5.93 -1.01 -7.55
CA LYS A 44 7.39 -1.19 -7.42
C LYS A 44 7.69 -2.61 -6.98
N LEU A 45 8.66 -3.26 -7.64
CA LEU A 45 9.13 -4.59 -7.28
C LEU A 45 10.56 -4.51 -6.74
N PHE A 46 10.77 -4.99 -5.52
CA PHE A 46 12.10 -5.21 -4.95
C PHE A 46 12.40 -6.71 -4.95
N LEU A 47 13.47 -7.10 -5.66
CA LEU A 47 13.99 -8.47 -5.68
C LEU A 47 15.31 -8.51 -4.93
N ASN A 48 15.36 -9.29 -3.85
CA ASN A 48 16.54 -9.41 -2.98
C ASN A 48 17.09 -8.04 -2.55
N GLY A 49 16.18 -7.13 -2.22
CA GLY A 49 16.50 -5.77 -1.81
C GLY A 49 16.90 -4.81 -2.93
N GLN A 50 16.92 -5.26 -4.19
CA GLN A 50 17.21 -4.43 -5.35
C GLN A 50 15.92 -4.07 -6.12
N PRO A 51 15.69 -2.79 -6.43
CA PRO A 51 14.52 -2.37 -7.18
C PRO A 51 14.65 -2.80 -8.65
N ILE A 52 13.58 -3.38 -9.18
CA ILE A 52 13.43 -3.65 -10.60
C ILE A 52 12.76 -2.42 -11.23
N GLN A 53 13.43 -1.84 -12.22
CA GLN A 53 12.92 -0.65 -12.91
C GLN A 53 11.66 -0.98 -13.70
N SER A 54 10.63 -0.15 -13.55
CA SER A 54 9.44 -0.19 -14.40
C SER A 54 9.77 0.34 -15.81
N PRO A 55 9.15 -0.20 -16.87
CA PRO A 55 8.17 -1.29 -16.86
C PRO A 55 8.77 -2.65 -16.45
N VAL A 56 7.98 -3.43 -15.71
CA VAL A 56 8.36 -4.76 -15.25
C VAL A 56 7.72 -5.81 -16.16
N LEU A 57 8.53 -6.47 -16.97
CA LEU A 57 8.15 -7.63 -17.76
C LEU A 57 8.23 -8.89 -16.88
N ILE A 58 7.07 -9.46 -16.55
CA ILE A 58 6.97 -10.68 -15.74
C ILE A 58 6.75 -11.87 -16.67
N GLU A 59 7.65 -12.85 -16.61
CA GLU A 59 7.60 -14.05 -17.42
C GLU A 59 7.58 -15.31 -16.55
N ALA A 60 6.77 -16.30 -16.92
CA ALA A 60 6.81 -17.64 -16.35
C ALA A 60 7.23 -18.64 -17.43
N THR A 61 8.26 -19.41 -17.14
CA THR A 61 8.81 -20.47 -18.01
C THR A 61 9.02 -21.76 -17.21
N ALA A 62 9.45 -22.83 -17.88
CA ALA A 62 9.82 -24.09 -17.22
C ALA A 62 10.94 -23.94 -16.19
N ALA A 63 11.80 -22.94 -16.33
CA ALA A 63 12.88 -22.67 -15.40
C ALA A 63 12.44 -21.90 -14.14
N GLY A 64 11.27 -21.24 -14.16
CA GLY A 64 10.77 -20.44 -13.04
C GLY A 64 10.10 -19.15 -13.49
N VAL A 65 10.04 -18.18 -12.57
CA VAL A 65 9.46 -16.85 -12.80
C VAL A 65 10.58 -15.82 -12.89
N PHE A 66 10.45 -14.89 -13.83
CA PHE A 66 11.44 -13.87 -14.12
C PHE A 66 10.78 -12.50 -14.15
N ALA A 67 11.48 -11.47 -13.66
CA ALA A 67 11.14 -10.07 -13.88
C ALA A 67 12.31 -9.37 -14.58
N ASN A 68 12.08 -8.82 -15.77
CA ASN A 68 13.13 -8.20 -16.61
C ASN A 68 14.37 -9.12 -16.81
N GLY A 69 14.13 -10.43 -16.92
CA GLY A 69 15.18 -11.46 -17.05
C GLY A 69 15.95 -11.79 -15.77
N VAL A 70 15.54 -11.25 -14.62
CA VAL A 70 16.05 -11.59 -13.29
C VAL A 70 15.15 -12.66 -12.67
N THR A 71 15.74 -13.76 -12.20
CA THR A 71 14.98 -14.85 -11.55
C THR A 71 14.34 -14.34 -10.26
N ILE A 72 13.02 -14.52 -10.15
CA ILE A 72 12.29 -14.30 -8.91
C ILE A 72 12.41 -15.58 -8.08
N PRO A 73 12.99 -15.53 -6.87
CA PRO A 73 13.09 -16.71 -6.04
C PRO A 73 11.68 -17.21 -5.70
N TYR A 74 11.38 -18.41 -6.16
CA TYR A 74 10.10 -19.05 -5.93
C TYR A 74 10.17 -19.83 -4.61
N ALA A 75 9.75 -19.18 -3.51
CA ALA A 75 9.39 -19.93 -2.32
C ALA A 75 8.15 -20.78 -2.65
N ALA A 76 8.19 -22.08 -2.34
CA ALA A 76 7.02 -22.94 -2.47
C ALA A 76 5.83 -22.23 -1.82
N GLU A 77 4.69 -22.17 -2.53
CA GLU A 77 3.56 -21.34 -2.10
C GLU A 77 3.26 -21.56 -0.61
N PRO A 78 2.92 -20.48 0.12
CA PRO A 78 2.36 -20.59 1.45
C PRO A 78 1.32 -21.71 1.42
N THR A 79 1.51 -22.70 2.30
CA THR A 79 0.59 -23.82 2.44
C THR A 79 -0.81 -23.26 2.61
N ARG A 80 -1.85 -24.04 2.28
CA ARG A 80 -3.24 -23.57 2.43
C ARG A 80 -3.52 -22.98 3.83
N ASP A 81 -2.82 -23.47 4.85
CA ASP A 81 -2.83 -22.96 6.23
C ASP A 81 -2.27 -21.52 6.35
N ASP A 82 -1.23 -21.16 5.60
CA ASP A 82 -0.69 -19.79 5.56
C ASP A 82 -1.64 -18.83 4.82
N LEU A 83 -2.47 -19.31 3.89
CA LEU A 83 -3.48 -18.48 3.22
C LEU A 83 -4.70 -18.19 4.11
N GLU A 84 -4.99 -19.05 5.08
CA GLU A 84 -6.04 -18.83 6.08
C GLU A 84 -5.63 -17.72 7.07
N GLU A 85 -4.34 -17.55 7.37
CA GLU A 85 -3.83 -16.49 8.27
C GLU A 85 -3.89 -15.08 7.64
N PHE A 86 -3.77 -14.96 6.31
CA PHE A 86 -3.83 -13.68 5.59
C PHE A 86 -5.23 -13.31 5.07
N GLY A 87 -6.24 -14.15 5.32
CA GLY A 87 -7.49 -14.13 4.56
C GLY A 87 -8.77 -14.40 5.35
N GLU A 88 -8.82 -14.10 6.65
CA GLU A 88 -10.11 -13.99 7.38
C GLU A 88 -10.64 -12.54 7.36
N TYR A 89 -10.56 -11.89 6.20
CA TYR A 89 -11.43 -10.76 5.85
C TYR A 89 -12.43 -11.23 4.80
N GLY A 90 -13.15 -12.30 5.14
CA GLY A 90 -14.29 -12.79 4.37
C GLY A 90 -15.53 -12.02 4.80
N ASP A 91 -16.08 -11.25 3.86
CA ASP A 91 -17.46 -10.76 3.86
C ASP A 91 -18.40 -11.74 4.58
N GLU A 92 -18.89 -11.34 5.75
CA GLU A 92 -20.08 -11.91 6.37
C GLU A 92 -21.34 -11.49 5.58
N ASP A 93 -21.37 -11.76 4.28
CA ASP A 93 -22.63 -11.76 3.54
C ASP A 93 -23.33 -13.10 3.80
N GLU A 94 -24.08 -13.06 4.90
CA GLU A 94 -25.01 -14.04 5.42
C GLU A 94 -26.10 -14.42 4.39
N TYR A 95 -25.74 -15.10 3.30
CA TYR A 95 -26.71 -15.74 2.42
C TYR A 95 -27.08 -17.12 2.95
N SER A 96 -27.90 -17.08 4.00
CA SER A 96 -28.70 -18.21 4.45
C SER A 96 -29.61 -18.69 3.31
N GLY A 97 -29.40 -19.92 2.81
CA GLY A 97 -30.45 -20.57 2.02
C GLY A 97 -30.03 -21.69 1.08
N ARG A 98 -30.33 -22.91 1.51
CA ARG A 98 -30.65 -24.10 0.70
C ARG A 98 -29.47 -24.93 0.15
N ASN A 99 -29.04 -25.87 0.98
CA ASN A 99 -29.37 -27.30 0.80
C ASN A 99 -29.35 -27.83 -0.65
N ARG A 100 -28.30 -28.58 -1.04
CA ARG A 100 -28.42 -29.89 -1.70
C ARG A 100 -27.06 -30.58 -1.81
N GLY A 101 -27.00 -31.81 -1.30
CA GLY A 101 -25.77 -32.57 -1.12
C GLY A 101 -24.97 -32.84 -2.40
N SER A 102 -23.65 -32.77 -2.25
CA SER A 102 -22.70 -33.43 -3.13
C SER A 102 -21.72 -34.26 -2.28
N ARG A 103 -22.27 -35.32 -1.66
CA ARG A 103 -21.48 -36.47 -1.21
C ARG A 103 -21.37 -37.43 -2.38
N ARG A 104 -20.31 -37.30 -3.20
CA ARG A 104 -19.59 -38.39 -3.89
C ARG A 104 -18.76 -37.83 -5.06
N GLY A 105 -17.44 -38.04 -4.97
CA GLY A 105 -16.55 -38.03 -6.14
C GLY A 105 -15.63 -36.82 -6.24
N ASN A 106 -14.73 -36.63 -5.28
CA ASN A 106 -13.61 -35.70 -5.46
C ASN A 106 -12.27 -36.32 -5.07
N ALA A 107 -12.08 -37.60 -5.42
CA ALA A 107 -10.83 -38.32 -5.22
C ALA A 107 -9.78 -38.07 -6.32
N ASN A 108 -10.09 -37.24 -7.33
CA ASN A 108 -9.16 -36.87 -8.40
C ASN A 108 -8.63 -35.43 -8.29
N ARG A 109 -9.01 -34.67 -7.24
CA ARG A 109 -8.44 -33.33 -7.01
C ARG A 109 -7.05 -33.37 -6.40
N SER A 110 -6.65 -34.52 -5.84
CA SER A 110 -5.37 -34.73 -5.18
C SER A 110 -4.20 -35.07 -6.12
N GLN A 111 -4.44 -35.22 -7.44
CA GLN A 111 -3.40 -35.52 -8.43
C GLN A 111 -3.24 -34.47 -9.54
N ARG A 112 -3.88 -33.30 -9.41
CA ARG A 112 -3.20 -32.06 -9.84
C ARG A 112 -2.07 -31.76 -8.83
N GLU A 113 -1.23 -32.75 -8.61
CA GLU A 113 0.10 -32.58 -8.07
C GLU A 113 0.85 -31.76 -9.12
N LEU A 114 0.77 -30.45 -8.90
CA LEU A 114 1.93 -29.58 -9.00
C LEU A 114 2.63 -29.63 -10.36
N ASP A 115 1.87 -29.51 -11.45
CA ASP A 115 2.48 -29.10 -12.72
C ASP A 115 3.28 -27.82 -12.44
N PRO A 116 4.62 -27.84 -12.51
CA PRO A 116 5.44 -26.68 -12.17
C PRO A 116 5.06 -25.47 -13.02
N SER A 117 4.54 -25.71 -14.22
CA SER A 117 4.04 -24.67 -15.11
C SER A 117 2.85 -23.91 -14.56
N PHE A 118 1.94 -24.62 -13.93
CA PHE A 118 0.77 -24.02 -13.34
C PHE A 118 1.17 -23.14 -12.15
N GLN A 119 2.04 -23.64 -11.29
CA GLN A 119 2.55 -22.89 -10.13
C GLN A 119 3.30 -21.63 -10.52
N ALA A 120 4.28 -21.72 -11.43
CA ALA A 120 5.02 -20.57 -11.91
C ALA A 120 4.09 -19.52 -12.55
N THR A 121 3.09 -19.98 -13.32
CA THR A 121 2.10 -19.09 -13.93
C THR A 121 1.20 -18.40 -12.89
N GLN A 122 0.73 -19.11 -11.85
CA GLN A 122 -0.08 -18.50 -10.79
C GLN A 122 0.72 -17.48 -9.98
N TYR A 123 1.97 -17.80 -9.67
CA TYR A 123 2.87 -16.91 -8.94
C TYR A 123 3.19 -15.64 -9.74
N ALA A 124 3.51 -15.78 -11.02
CA ALA A 124 3.71 -14.66 -11.93
C ALA A 124 2.46 -13.77 -12.03
N ARG A 125 1.28 -14.36 -12.18
CA ARG A 125 -0.01 -13.64 -12.18
C ARG A 125 -0.27 -12.92 -10.88
N ARG A 126 0.09 -13.52 -9.74
CA ARG A 126 -0.06 -12.90 -8.42
C ARG A 126 0.80 -11.65 -8.31
N ILE A 127 2.08 -11.73 -8.67
CA ILE A 127 2.98 -10.56 -8.67
C ILE A 127 2.45 -9.48 -9.61
N ARG A 128 2.08 -9.87 -10.84
CA ARG A 128 1.47 -8.97 -11.83
C ARG A 128 0.26 -8.25 -11.24
N ASN A 129 -0.66 -8.96 -10.60
CA ASN A 129 -1.86 -8.37 -10.02
C ASN A 129 -1.56 -7.40 -8.86
N LEU A 130 -0.57 -7.72 -8.02
CA LEU A 130 -0.14 -6.83 -6.94
C LEU A 130 0.50 -5.54 -7.50
N LEU A 131 1.32 -5.65 -8.54
CA LEU A 131 1.91 -4.48 -9.20
C LEU A 131 0.88 -3.64 -9.96
N ASP A 132 -0.09 -4.27 -10.61
CA ASP A 132 -1.20 -3.58 -11.30
C ASP A 132 -2.06 -2.74 -10.33
N GLN A 133 -2.13 -3.18 -9.06
CA GLN A 133 -2.73 -2.41 -7.96
C GLN A 133 -1.84 -1.26 -7.43
N SER A 134 -0.73 -0.97 -8.10
CA SER A 134 0.26 0.04 -7.71
C SER A 134 0.92 -0.21 -6.34
N LEU A 135 0.95 -1.46 -5.87
CA LEU A 135 1.57 -1.81 -4.59
C LEU A 135 3.09 -1.91 -4.71
N VAL A 136 3.75 -1.76 -3.56
CA VAL A 136 5.17 -2.13 -3.41
C VAL A 136 5.24 -3.61 -3.03
N VAL A 137 5.98 -4.39 -3.80
CA VAL A 137 6.14 -5.83 -3.61
C VAL A 137 7.59 -6.12 -3.31
N VAL A 138 7.86 -6.75 -2.17
CA VAL A 138 9.21 -7.17 -1.75
C VAL A 138 9.30 -8.69 -1.81
N VAL A 139 10.32 -9.20 -2.50
CA VAL A 139 10.58 -10.64 -2.63
C VAL A 139 12.03 -10.91 -2.29
N PHE A 140 12.26 -11.76 -1.29
CA PHE A 140 13.58 -12.28 -0.91
C PHE A 140 13.68 -13.77 -1.20
N GLU A 141 14.91 -14.27 -1.27
CA GLU A 141 15.16 -15.69 -1.46
C GLU A 141 14.63 -16.52 -0.29
N ASN A 142 13.84 -17.55 -0.59
CA ASN A 142 13.20 -18.44 0.39
C ASN A 142 12.18 -17.74 1.33
N GLU A 143 11.77 -16.51 1.03
CA GLU A 143 10.71 -15.81 1.76
C GLU A 143 9.41 -15.78 0.95
N PRO A 144 8.23 -15.78 1.61
CA PRO A 144 6.98 -15.50 0.93
C PRO A 144 6.98 -14.06 0.39
N ILE A 145 6.27 -13.82 -0.71
CA ILE A 145 6.08 -12.47 -1.26
C ILE A 145 5.48 -11.58 -0.16
N LYS A 146 6.13 -10.45 0.15
CA LYS A 146 5.59 -9.41 1.04
C LYS A 146 5.08 -8.22 0.22
N PRO A 147 3.78 -8.17 -0.09
CA PRO A 147 3.16 -6.94 -0.53
C PRO A 147 3.01 -5.95 0.64
N ILE A 148 3.21 -4.68 0.33
CA ILE A 148 2.97 -3.54 1.21
C ILE A 148 1.58 -3.00 0.86
N TYR A 149 0.59 -3.25 1.72
CA TYR A 149 -0.81 -3.01 1.41
C TYR A 149 -1.28 -1.62 1.82
N THR A 150 -0.72 -1.09 2.91
CA THR A 150 -1.19 0.16 3.49
C THR A 150 -0.24 1.31 3.22
N ILE A 151 -0.79 2.52 3.13
CA ILE A 151 -0.01 3.76 3.03
C ILE A 151 0.93 3.89 4.22
N SER A 152 0.51 3.49 5.42
CA SER A 152 1.36 3.53 6.62
C SER A 152 2.56 2.60 6.50
N GLU A 153 2.38 1.36 6.03
CA GLU A 153 3.51 0.44 5.83
C GLU A 153 4.46 0.98 4.76
N GLN A 154 3.93 1.53 3.66
CA GLN A 154 4.73 2.13 2.59
C GLN A 154 5.49 3.37 3.07
N PHE A 155 4.86 4.20 3.92
CA PHE A 155 5.49 5.34 4.56
C PHE A 155 6.65 4.89 5.44
N THR A 156 6.42 3.93 6.35
CA THR A 156 7.47 3.35 7.20
C THR A 156 8.61 2.77 6.38
N LEU A 157 8.30 2.05 5.29
CA LEU A 157 9.29 1.49 4.39
C LEU A 157 10.17 2.60 3.79
N TYR A 158 9.58 3.59 3.14
CA TYR A 158 10.33 4.66 2.45
C TYR A 158 11.05 5.58 3.43
N GLU A 159 10.45 5.94 4.55
CA GLU A 159 11.08 6.77 5.58
C GLU A 159 12.36 6.08 6.10
N THR A 160 12.30 4.78 6.36
CA THR A 160 13.43 4.03 6.89
C THR A 160 14.52 3.80 5.84
N LEU A 161 14.16 3.49 4.59
CA LEU A 161 15.13 3.31 3.49
C LEU A 161 15.81 4.61 3.05
N LEU A 162 15.18 5.77 3.29
CA LEU A 162 15.76 7.08 2.99
C LEU A 162 16.65 7.64 4.11
N ALA A 163 16.50 7.14 5.33
CA ALA A 163 17.29 7.59 6.47
C ALA A 163 18.75 7.15 6.32
N GLU A 164 19.70 8.08 6.45
CA GLU A 164 21.14 7.76 6.45
C GLU A 164 21.52 6.88 7.65
N VAL A 165 20.90 7.14 8.80
CA VAL A 165 20.96 6.31 9.99
C VAL A 165 19.56 6.23 10.59
N PRO A 166 18.84 5.10 10.41
CA PRO A 166 17.53 4.91 11.01
C PRO A 166 17.57 5.00 12.53
N THR A 167 16.57 5.64 13.13
CA THR A 167 16.37 5.58 14.58
C THR A 167 15.96 4.16 15.00
N GLU A 168 16.20 3.78 16.26
CA GLU A 168 15.81 2.44 16.74
C GLU A 168 14.31 2.19 16.56
N GLN A 169 13.48 3.21 16.80
CA GLN A 169 12.03 3.11 16.58
C GLN A 169 11.67 2.88 15.10
N GLN A 170 12.32 3.59 14.16
CA GLN A 170 12.10 3.37 12.72
C GLN A 170 12.54 1.97 12.30
N ARG A 171 13.69 1.51 12.81
CA ARG A 171 14.20 0.16 12.57
C ARG A 171 13.24 -0.90 13.09
N GLU A 172 12.75 -0.77 14.33
CA GLU A 172 11.75 -1.68 14.91
C GLU A 172 10.48 -1.72 14.05
N MET A 173 9.94 -0.55 13.68
CA MET A 173 8.73 -0.46 12.85
C MET A 173 8.93 -1.05 11.45
N PHE A 174 10.11 -0.89 10.86
CA PHE A 174 10.48 -1.51 9.59
C PHE A 174 10.56 -3.03 9.71
N LEU A 175 11.14 -3.57 10.79
CA LEU A 175 11.25 -5.02 11.01
C LEU A 175 9.90 -5.69 11.30
N LEU A 176 8.88 -4.92 11.71
CA LEU A 176 7.49 -5.40 11.80
C LEU A 176 6.86 -5.63 10.41
N LEU A 177 7.45 -5.10 9.33
CA LEU A 177 6.99 -5.37 7.97
C LEU A 177 7.39 -6.79 7.50
N ALA A 178 8.38 -7.42 8.12
CA ALA A 178 8.79 -8.77 7.79
C ALA A 178 7.64 -9.76 8.04
N PRO A 179 7.34 -10.69 7.10
CA PRO A 179 6.20 -11.61 7.24
C PRO A 179 6.23 -12.48 8.50
N LYS A 180 7.43 -12.89 8.93
CA LYS A 180 7.69 -13.73 10.09
C LYS A 180 8.97 -13.25 10.77
N SER A 181 9.09 -13.48 12.08
CA SER A 181 10.26 -13.05 12.87
C SER A 181 11.58 -13.66 12.38
N GLU A 182 11.54 -14.84 11.77
CA GLU A 182 12.72 -15.52 11.21
C GLU A 182 13.34 -14.78 10.02
N TYR A 183 12.55 -13.96 9.31
CA TYR A 183 13.00 -13.17 8.17
C TYR A 183 13.57 -11.79 8.56
N GLN A 184 13.45 -11.40 9.84
CA GLN A 184 13.92 -10.07 10.28
C GLN A 184 15.40 -9.85 10.01
N VAL A 185 16.23 -10.90 10.04
CA VAL A 185 17.66 -10.79 9.73
C VAL A 185 17.91 -10.40 8.27
N THR A 186 17.16 -10.97 7.32
CA THR A 186 17.24 -10.61 5.89
C THR A 186 16.83 -9.16 5.68
N TRP A 187 15.72 -8.75 6.31
CA TRP A 187 15.19 -7.40 6.23
C TRP A 187 16.15 -6.37 6.85
N GLU A 188 16.74 -6.71 7.99
CA GLU A 188 17.75 -5.88 8.64
C GLU A 188 19.01 -5.73 7.77
N THR A 189 19.45 -6.83 7.14
CA THR A 189 20.58 -6.80 6.21
C THR A 189 20.26 -5.92 5.00
N TRP A 190 19.05 -6.04 4.45
CA TRP A 190 18.59 -5.16 3.37
C TRP A 190 18.62 -3.68 3.79
N LEU A 191 18.14 -3.35 4.98
CA LEU A 191 18.17 -1.98 5.50
C LEU A 191 19.60 -1.43 5.61
N GLY A 192 20.58 -2.26 5.97
CA GLY A 192 21.99 -1.85 6.09
C GLY A 192 22.74 -1.73 4.77
N GLU A 193 22.34 -2.48 3.74
CA GLU A 193 23.06 -2.57 2.46
C GLU A 193 22.40 -1.75 1.34
N TYR A 194 21.10 -1.49 1.44
CA TYR A 194 20.36 -0.80 0.40
C TYR A 194 20.79 0.65 0.26
N THR A 195 21.17 1.03 -0.96
CA THR A 195 21.48 2.41 -1.30
C THR A 195 20.57 2.83 -2.46
N PRO A 196 19.54 3.67 -2.22
CA PRO A 196 18.63 4.07 -3.27
C PRO A 196 19.32 4.92 -4.33
N THR A 197 18.94 4.71 -5.59
CA THR A 197 19.39 5.57 -6.69
C THR A 197 18.83 6.99 -6.55
N THR A 198 19.39 7.97 -7.27
CA THR A 198 18.89 9.36 -7.21
C THR A 198 17.43 9.46 -7.64
N VAL A 199 17.01 8.66 -8.62
CA VAL A 199 15.61 8.64 -9.11
C VAL A 199 14.69 8.05 -8.05
N GLU A 200 15.04 6.87 -7.52
CA GLU A 200 14.27 6.22 -6.45
C GLU A 200 14.13 7.11 -5.22
N ARG A 201 15.22 7.79 -4.83
CA ARG A 201 15.21 8.74 -3.72
C ARG A 201 14.21 9.86 -3.94
N GLN A 202 14.18 10.43 -5.14
CA GLN A 202 13.24 11.50 -5.48
C GLN A 202 11.79 11.01 -5.43
N GLU A 203 11.52 9.81 -5.95
CA GLU A 203 10.18 9.23 -5.94
C GLU A 203 9.70 8.89 -4.52
N MET A 204 10.56 8.28 -3.70
CA MET A 204 10.25 7.97 -2.31
C MET A 204 10.02 9.26 -1.51
N GLN A 205 10.87 10.28 -1.69
CA GLN A 205 10.71 11.56 -1.02
C GLN A 205 9.40 12.26 -1.43
N ALA A 206 9.06 12.24 -2.73
CA ALA A 206 7.82 12.83 -3.22
C ALA A 206 6.58 12.18 -2.58
N PHE A 207 6.59 10.85 -2.43
CA PHE A 207 5.52 10.12 -1.74
C PHE A 207 5.41 10.51 -0.26
N LEU A 208 6.54 10.60 0.46
CA LEU A 208 6.54 11.03 1.86
C LEU A 208 6.01 12.46 2.02
N ASP A 209 6.45 13.38 1.16
CA ASP A 209 6.02 14.78 1.17
C ASP A 209 4.52 14.91 0.90
N GLU A 210 3.99 14.17 -0.07
CA GLU A 210 2.55 14.13 -0.39
C GLU A 210 1.72 13.57 0.77
N THR A 211 2.21 12.50 1.40
CA THR A 211 1.54 11.86 2.55
C THR A 211 1.48 12.82 3.73
N LEU A 212 2.62 13.44 4.11
CA LEU A 212 2.69 14.42 5.19
C LEU A 212 1.82 15.66 4.91
N ALA A 213 1.79 16.13 3.66
CA ALA A 213 0.93 17.24 3.26
C ALA A 213 -0.55 16.89 3.43
N SER A 214 -0.93 15.67 3.08
CA SER A 214 -2.31 15.15 3.23
C SER A 214 -2.70 15.01 4.70
N GLU A 215 -1.84 14.46 5.55
CA GLU A 215 -2.07 14.36 7.00
C GLU A 215 -2.19 15.75 7.65
N ALA A 216 -1.34 16.70 7.25
CA ALA A 216 -1.42 18.07 7.73
C ALA A 216 -2.74 18.74 7.30
N ALA A 217 -3.23 18.49 6.09
CA ALA A 217 -4.51 19.00 5.61
C ALA A 217 -5.69 18.41 6.40
N GLN A 218 -5.71 17.10 6.62
CA GLN A 218 -6.74 16.43 7.42
C GLN A 218 -6.75 16.94 8.86
N THR A 219 -5.57 17.11 9.47
CA THR A 219 -5.44 17.66 10.83
C THR A 219 -6.01 19.07 10.91
N ARG A 220 -5.73 19.93 9.93
CA ARG A 220 -6.30 21.29 9.87
C ARG A 220 -7.82 21.26 9.74
N GLN A 221 -8.36 20.37 8.92
CA GLN A 221 -9.80 20.20 8.76
C GLN A 221 -10.45 19.73 10.07
N ALA A 222 -9.89 18.71 10.72
CA ALA A 222 -10.38 18.22 12.01
C ALA A 222 -10.38 19.32 13.08
N GLN A 223 -9.28 20.10 13.17
CA GLN A 223 -9.20 21.23 14.09
C GLN A 223 -10.20 22.35 13.76
N ALA A 224 -10.47 22.61 12.48
CA ALA A 224 -11.49 23.57 12.06
C ALA A 224 -12.90 23.14 12.48
N THR A 225 -13.23 21.86 12.27
CA THR A 225 -14.52 21.28 12.71
C THR A 225 -14.69 21.35 14.22
N GLN A 226 -13.66 20.96 14.99
CA GLN A 226 -13.69 21.06 16.46
C GLN A 226 -13.92 22.50 16.94
N ARG A 227 -13.30 23.49 16.28
CA ARG A 227 -13.52 24.91 16.60
C ARG A 227 -14.96 25.33 16.29
N LEU A 228 -15.50 24.92 15.13
CA LEU A 228 -16.89 25.22 14.77
C LEU A 228 -17.88 24.62 15.78
N GLU A 229 -17.67 23.38 16.20
CA GLU A 229 -18.49 22.71 17.22
C GLU A 229 -18.43 23.43 18.56
N MET A 230 -17.24 23.88 18.97
CA MET A 230 -17.06 24.64 20.21
C MET A 230 -17.85 25.97 20.21
N PHE A 231 -18.03 26.61 19.06
CA PHE A 231 -18.85 27.83 18.93
C PHE A 231 -20.33 27.57 18.66
N ALA A 232 -20.68 26.42 18.07
CA ALA A 232 -22.06 26.06 17.78
C ALA A 232 -22.90 25.87 19.05
N TYR A 233 -22.33 25.27 20.11
CA TYR A 233 -23.08 25.02 21.35
C TYR A 233 -23.46 26.32 22.11
N PRO A 234 -22.54 27.28 22.35
CA PRO A 234 -22.92 28.57 22.94
C PRO A 234 -23.89 29.37 22.07
N LEU A 235 -23.73 29.32 20.74
CA LEU A 235 -24.57 30.08 19.82
C LEU A 235 -25.99 29.53 19.76
N THR A 236 -26.17 28.20 19.81
CA THR A 236 -27.49 27.58 19.93
C THR A 236 -28.14 27.88 21.27
N ALA A 237 -27.39 27.83 22.37
CA ALA A 237 -27.87 28.24 23.69
C ALA A 237 -28.32 29.71 23.72
N LEU A 238 -27.52 30.60 23.13
CA LEU A 238 -27.86 32.03 23.02
C LEU A 238 -29.09 32.23 22.14
N GLY A 239 -29.21 31.51 21.02
CA GLY A 239 -30.40 31.51 20.17
C GLY A 239 -31.66 31.05 20.92
N MET A 240 -31.56 30.01 21.76
CA MET A 240 -32.66 29.56 22.61
C MET A 240 -33.04 30.62 23.65
N ILE A 241 -32.07 31.25 24.32
CA ILE A 241 -32.32 32.31 25.31
C ILE A 241 -33.05 33.48 24.65
N ILE A 242 -32.54 33.99 23.52
CA ILE A 242 -33.17 35.10 22.78
C ILE A 242 -34.60 34.72 22.35
N SER A 243 -34.80 33.49 21.89
CA SER A 243 -36.12 33.00 21.49
C SER A 243 -37.09 33.01 22.68
N VAL A 244 -36.69 32.51 23.85
CA VAL A 244 -37.52 32.52 25.07
C VAL A 244 -37.88 33.95 25.49
N PHE A 245 -36.91 34.88 25.47
CA PHE A 245 -37.18 36.29 25.79
C PHE A 245 -38.12 36.95 24.78
N GLY A 246 -37.93 36.71 23.49
CA GLY A 246 -38.78 37.25 22.43
C GLY A 246 -40.23 36.76 22.53
N PHE A 247 -40.42 35.45 22.71
CA PHE A 247 -41.75 34.86 22.91
C PHE A 247 -42.41 35.32 24.22
N GLY A 248 -41.65 35.42 25.31
CA GLY A 248 -42.16 35.92 26.58
C GLY A 248 -42.66 37.37 26.49
N HIS A 249 -41.93 38.24 25.79
CA HIS A 249 -42.33 39.63 25.61
C HIS A 249 -43.58 39.75 24.71
N LEU A 250 -43.68 38.94 23.65
CA LEU A 250 -44.88 38.88 22.82
C LEU A 250 -46.12 38.43 23.61
N LEU A 251 -45.99 37.39 24.44
CA LEU A 251 -47.09 36.91 25.29
C LEU A 251 -47.54 37.96 26.31
N GLN A 252 -46.62 38.75 26.88
CA GLN A 252 -46.98 39.85 27.78
C GLN A 252 -47.82 40.93 27.08
N TRP A 253 -47.50 41.28 25.84
CA TRP A 253 -48.27 42.25 25.07
C TRP A 253 -49.65 41.73 24.71
N VAL A 254 -49.74 40.47 24.30
CA VAL A 254 -51.01 39.81 24.01
C VAL A 254 -51.90 39.73 25.26
N ALA A 255 -51.34 39.33 26.41
CA ALA A 255 -52.07 39.24 27.67
C ALA A 255 -52.60 40.61 28.15
N LYS A 256 -51.81 41.68 28.00
CA LYS A 256 -52.28 43.04 28.29
C LYS A 256 -53.42 43.46 27.37
N GLY A 257 -53.32 43.15 26.07
CA GLY A 257 -54.40 43.45 25.12
C GLY A 257 -55.73 42.74 25.46
N PHE A 258 -55.69 41.52 25.99
CA PHE A 258 -56.89 40.83 26.47
C PHE A 258 -57.44 41.42 27.78
N ALA A 259 -56.57 41.78 28.73
CA ALA A 259 -56.98 42.41 29.99
C ALA A 259 -57.63 43.81 29.78
N ASP A 260 -57.13 44.57 28.82
CA ASP A 260 -57.68 45.88 28.45
C ASP A 260 -59.04 45.75 27.72
N GLN A 261 -59.32 44.61 27.06
CA GLN A 261 -60.64 44.34 26.46
C GLN A 261 -61.69 43.94 27.50
N GLU A 262 -61.32 43.13 28.49
CA GLU A 262 -62.23 42.66 29.55
C GLU A 262 -62.71 43.80 30.47
N THR A 263 -61.87 44.82 30.66
CA THR A 263 -62.22 46.05 31.41
C THR A 263 -63.08 47.02 30.62
N ALA A 264 -63.05 46.99 29.28
CA ALA A 264 -63.89 47.87 28.45
C ALA A 264 -65.35 47.37 28.32
N GLU A 265 -65.61 46.06 28.44
CA GLU A 265 -66.96 45.49 28.42
C GLU A 265 -67.72 45.61 29.75
N THR A 266 -67.03 45.92 30.86
CA THR A 266 -67.66 46.04 32.19
C THR A 266 -68.17 47.45 32.52
N ASP A 267 -67.87 48.45 31.68
CA ASP A 267 -68.27 49.86 31.84
C ASP A 267 -69.43 50.30 30.91
N THR A 268 -70.11 49.34 30.27
CA THR A 268 -71.37 49.54 29.51
C THR A 268 -72.55 48.88 30.20
#